data_AF-A0A4R4UCL3-F1
#
_entry.id   AF-A0A4R4UCL3-F1
#
_cell.length_a   1.000
_cell.length_b   1.000
_cell.length_c   1.000
_cell.angle_alpha   90.00
_cell.angle_beta   90.00
_cell.angle_gamma   90.00
#
_symmetry.space_group_name_H-M   'P 1'
#
loop_
_entity.id
_entity.type
_entity.pdbx_description
1 polymer ?
#
loop_
_entity_poly.entity_id
_entity_poly.type
_entity_poly.pdbx_seq_one_letter_code
_entity_poly.pdbx_strand_id
1 'polypeptide(L)'
;MVAENAGERLRELEPGARLEDVLELFDSLPPVRVEELVGTWRGNGIDTGNPFDGLLERFGWYGKRFGGPEDAHPLLFAASGGRVQSINPAFVPVRLMLGVADKLNNPVVAKLFRILMPLMTTSEPRARLRMVEYRGVSSAAMVYDALPIHDPFRKVDDDTLLCAMDLRGMDAPFVFVLRRDAA
;
A
#
# COMPACT_ATOMS: atom_id res chain seq x y z
N MET A 1 -16.85 7.95 19.24
CA MET A 1 -16.22 9.29 19.30
C MET A 1 -14.87 9.39 18.60
N VAL A 2 -13.73 8.87 19.12
CA VAL A 2 -12.41 9.06 18.43
C VAL A 2 -12.33 8.29 17.09
N ALA A 3 -12.78 7.03 17.04
CA ALA A 3 -12.78 6.23 15.81
C ALA A 3 -13.79 6.72 14.75
N GLU A 4 -14.99 7.15 15.15
CA GLU A 4 -15.98 7.76 14.23
C GLU A 4 -15.42 9.01 13.55
N ASN A 5 -14.67 9.84 14.30
CA ASN A 5 -14.04 11.04 13.76
C ASN A 5 -12.88 10.69 12.80
N ALA A 6 -12.07 9.68 13.11
CA ALA A 6 -10.95 9.27 12.26
C ALA A 6 -11.39 8.80 10.86
N GLY A 7 -12.46 7.99 10.78
CA GLY A 7 -13.00 7.53 9.50
C GLY A 7 -13.61 8.67 8.66
N GLU A 8 -14.27 9.64 9.30
CA GLU A 8 -14.77 10.84 8.62
C GLU A 8 -13.63 11.71 8.09
N ARG A 9 -12.64 11.99 8.94
CA ARG A 9 -11.45 12.77 8.57
C ARG A 9 -10.70 12.13 7.40
N LEU A 10 -10.56 10.80 7.42
CA LEU A 10 -9.93 10.09 6.30
C LEU A 10 -10.71 10.28 4.99
N ARG A 11 -12.04 10.16 5.02
CA ARG A 11 -12.88 10.36 3.82
C ARG A 11 -12.77 11.77 3.24
N GLU A 12 -12.55 12.78 4.09
CA GLU A 12 -12.31 14.16 3.64
C GLU A 12 -10.96 14.30 2.92
N LEU A 13 -9.93 13.56 3.35
CA LEU A 13 -8.57 13.64 2.81
C LEU A 13 -8.35 12.77 1.56
N GLU A 14 -9.07 11.65 1.45
CA GLU A 14 -8.88 10.64 0.38
C GLU A 14 -8.96 11.15 -1.07
N PRO A 15 -9.85 12.10 -1.43
CA PRO A 15 -9.90 12.63 -2.80
C PRO A 15 -8.62 13.36 -3.24
N GLY A 16 -7.79 13.79 -2.27
CA GLY A 16 -6.56 14.55 -2.47
C GLY A 16 -6.35 15.53 -1.32
N ALA A 17 -5.16 15.51 -0.73
CA ALA A 17 -4.84 16.28 0.47
C ALA A 17 -3.39 16.73 0.49
N ARG A 18 -3.06 17.68 1.36
CA ARG A 18 -1.65 17.94 1.65
C ARG A 18 -1.10 16.80 2.48
N LEU A 19 0.14 16.42 2.22
CA LEU A 19 0.79 15.33 2.94
C LEU A 19 0.78 15.57 4.46
N GLU A 20 0.95 16.81 4.90
CA GLU A 20 0.97 17.16 6.31
C GLU A 20 -0.36 16.84 7.01
N ASP A 21 -1.48 17.08 6.34
CA ASP A 21 -2.82 16.82 6.90
C ASP A 21 -3.07 15.30 7.03
N VAL A 22 -2.56 14.50 6.08
CA VAL A 22 -2.63 13.03 6.14
C VAL A 22 -1.72 12.48 7.24
N LEU A 23 -0.51 13.04 7.39
CA LEU A 23 0.42 12.63 8.44
C LEU A 23 -0.06 13.04 9.83
N GLU A 24 -0.73 14.19 9.98
CA GLU A 24 -1.37 14.59 11.24
C GLU A 24 -2.45 13.57 11.64
N LEU A 25 -3.30 13.15 10.69
CA LEU A 25 -4.25 12.07 10.93
C LEU A 25 -3.50 10.80 11.33
N PHE A 26 -2.52 10.35 10.54
CA PHE A 26 -1.73 9.15 10.81
C PHE A 26 -1.13 9.13 12.22
N ASP A 27 -0.57 10.25 12.68
CA ASP A 27 0.06 10.37 14.00
C ASP A 27 -0.95 10.29 15.15
N SER A 28 -2.20 10.69 14.92
CA SER A 28 -3.30 10.60 15.90
C SER A 28 -3.87 9.18 16.05
N LEU A 29 -3.65 8.30 15.07
CA LEU A 29 -4.27 6.98 15.02
C LEU A 29 -3.57 5.96 15.95
N PRO A 30 -4.33 5.05 16.56
CA PRO A 30 -3.74 3.98 17.37
C PRO A 30 -2.87 3.03 16.52
N PRO A 31 -1.86 2.38 17.14
CA PRO A 31 -1.11 1.32 16.48
C PRO A 31 -2.02 0.12 16.19
N VAL A 32 -1.57 -0.73 15.26
CA VAL A 32 -2.23 -1.99 14.91
C VAL A 32 -1.29 -3.15 15.17
N ARG A 33 -1.81 -4.30 15.60
CA ARG A 33 -1.04 -5.53 15.82
C ARG A 33 -0.94 -6.36 14.55
N VAL A 34 0.08 -7.21 14.47
CA VAL A 34 0.29 -8.11 13.32
C VAL A 34 -0.93 -9.02 13.09
N GLU A 35 -1.56 -9.49 14.17
CA GLU A 35 -2.72 -10.38 14.08
C GLU A 35 -3.96 -9.69 13.50
N GLU A 36 -4.10 -8.36 13.69
CA GLU A 36 -5.22 -7.57 13.17
C GLU A 36 -5.13 -7.33 11.65
N LEU A 37 -3.93 -7.46 11.08
CA LEU A 37 -3.69 -7.30 9.64
C LEU A 37 -4.11 -8.53 8.83
N VAL A 38 -4.34 -9.69 9.46
CA VAL A 38 -4.66 -10.93 8.74
C VAL A 38 -5.91 -10.73 7.88
N GLY A 39 -5.80 -11.07 6.59
CA GLY A 39 -6.85 -10.90 5.60
C GLY A 39 -6.36 -10.36 4.26
N THR A 40 -7.32 -10.15 3.35
CA THR A 40 -7.10 -9.46 2.07
C THR A 40 -7.63 -8.04 2.19
N TRP A 41 -6.85 -7.09 1.66
CA TRP A 41 -7.14 -5.67 1.76
C TRP A 41 -7.06 -5.03 0.40
N ARG A 42 -8.07 -4.24 0.05
CA ARG A 42 -8.07 -3.39 -1.14
C ARG A 42 -7.33 -2.10 -0.86
N GLY A 43 -6.43 -1.73 -1.76
CA GLY A 43 -5.59 -0.55 -1.62
C GLY A 43 -6.03 0.61 -2.51
N ASN A 44 -5.84 1.82 -2.02
CA ASN A 44 -5.99 3.06 -2.79
C ASN A 44 -5.01 4.12 -2.25
N GLY A 45 -4.20 4.72 -3.12
CA GLY A 45 -3.35 5.86 -2.78
C GLY A 45 -4.17 7.12 -2.47
N ILE A 46 -3.58 8.00 -1.66
CA ILE A 46 -4.11 9.36 -1.43
C ILE A 46 -3.22 10.33 -2.19
N ASP A 47 -3.79 11.11 -3.10
CA ASP A 47 -3.04 12.09 -3.89
C ASP A 47 -2.51 13.20 -2.97
N THR A 48 -1.19 13.23 -2.82
CA THR A 48 -0.43 14.19 -2.02
C THR A 48 0.68 14.87 -2.84
N GLY A 49 0.71 14.63 -4.15
CA GLY A 49 1.79 15.05 -5.04
C GLY A 49 3.02 14.14 -5.01
N ASN A 50 2.91 12.93 -4.44
CA ASN A 50 3.99 11.95 -4.44
C ASN A 50 4.14 11.31 -5.84
N PRO A 51 5.37 11.01 -6.32
CA PRO A 51 5.56 10.34 -7.62
C PRO A 51 4.88 8.96 -7.77
N PHE A 52 4.50 8.31 -6.67
CA PHE A 52 3.74 7.05 -6.70
C PHE A 52 2.23 7.24 -6.82
N ASP A 53 1.71 8.47 -6.71
CA ASP A 53 0.27 8.72 -6.69
C ASP A 53 -0.39 8.28 -7.99
N GLY A 54 -1.37 7.37 -7.84
CA GLY A 54 -2.08 6.75 -8.96
C GLY A 54 -1.22 5.81 -9.83
N LEU A 55 0.05 5.58 -9.51
CA LEU A 55 0.94 4.79 -10.35
C LEU A 55 0.53 3.32 -10.36
N LEU A 56 0.36 2.73 -9.17
CA LEU A 56 0.04 1.30 -9.02
C LEU A 56 -1.40 1.01 -9.46
N GLU A 57 -2.33 1.91 -9.17
CA GLU A 57 -3.75 1.84 -9.52
C GLU A 57 -3.94 1.77 -11.04
N ARG A 58 -3.16 2.54 -11.81
CA ARG A 58 -3.17 2.48 -13.29
C ARG A 58 -2.79 1.10 -13.82
N PHE A 59 -1.90 0.40 -13.12
CA PHE A 59 -1.52 -0.96 -13.45
C PHE A 59 -2.51 -2.02 -12.95
N GLY A 60 -3.59 -1.61 -12.30
CA GLY A 60 -4.63 -2.48 -11.77
C GLY A 60 -4.26 -3.06 -10.40
N TRP A 61 -3.48 -2.33 -9.61
CA TRP A 61 -3.22 -2.71 -8.22
C TRP A 61 -4.53 -2.90 -7.48
N TYR A 62 -4.66 -4.06 -6.85
CA TYR A 62 -5.81 -4.46 -6.08
C TYR A 62 -5.60 -4.13 -4.61
N GLY A 63 -4.40 -4.43 -4.09
CA GLY A 63 -4.08 -4.25 -2.68
C GLY A 63 -3.07 -5.26 -2.17
N LYS A 64 -3.32 -5.81 -0.98
CA LYS A 64 -2.38 -6.66 -0.23
C LYS A 64 -3.11 -7.84 0.41
N ARG A 65 -2.38 -8.93 0.69
CA ARG A 65 -2.88 -10.04 1.52
C ARG A 65 -1.87 -10.41 2.58
N PHE A 66 -2.38 -10.69 3.77
CA PHE A 66 -1.60 -11.10 4.93
C PHE A 66 -2.18 -12.39 5.50
N GLY A 67 -1.43 -13.49 5.43
CA GLY A 67 -1.75 -14.75 6.10
C GLY A 67 -1.13 -14.87 7.49
N GLY A 68 -0.15 -14.02 7.82
CA GLY A 68 0.49 -13.98 9.14
C GLY A 68 1.86 -13.29 9.13
N PRO A 69 2.65 -13.43 10.22
CA PRO A 69 3.94 -12.76 10.36
C PRO A 69 4.96 -13.04 9.25
N GLU A 70 4.97 -14.26 8.71
CA GLU A 70 5.86 -14.67 7.61
C GLU A 70 5.15 -14.80 6.25
N ASP A 71 3.85 -14.49 6.19
CA ASP A 71 3.03 -14.67 5.00
C ASP A 71 2.40 -13.33 4.62
N ALA A 72 3.16 -12.50 3.89
CA ALA A 72 2.66 -11.26 3.33
C ALA A 72 2.91 -11.16 1.81
N HIS A 73 1.84 -10.82 1.11
CA HIS A 73 1.78 -10.60 -0.33
C HIS A 73 1.53 -9.11 -0.60
N PRO A 74 2.59 -8.33 -0.87
CA PRO A 74 2.52 -6.87 -0.90
C PRO A 74 1.84 -6.27 -2.13
N LEU A 75 1.78 -7.03 -3.22
CA LEU A 75 1.37 -6.57 -4.54
C LEU A 75 0.37 -7.55 -5.14
N LEU A 76 -0.90 -7.32 -4.84
CA LEU A 76 -2.01 -7.99 -5.51
C LEU A 76 -2.47 -7.15 -6.69
N PHE A 77 -2.71 -7.77 -7.83
CA PHE A 77 -3.21 -7.12 -9.03
C PHE A 77 -4.46 -7.81 -9.55
N ALA A 78 -5.42 -7.02 -10.04
CA ALA A 78 -6.62 -7.53 -10.67
C ALA A 78 -6.28 -8.17 -12.03
N ALA A 79 -6.70 -9.43 -12.19
CA ALA A 79 -6.59 -10.20 -13.42
C ALA A 79 -7.96 -10.32 -14.13
N SER A 80 -7.99 -10.96 -15.30
CA SER A 80 -9.24 -11.23 -16.02
C SER A 80 -10.18 -12.13 -15.21
N GLY A 81 -11.49 -11.89 -15.35
CA GLY A 81 -12.52 -12.74 -14.73
C GLY A 81 -12.64 -12.59 -13.21
N GLY A 82 -12.28 -11.42 -12.66
CA GLY A 82 -12.40 -11.14 -11.22
C GLY A 82 -11.34 -11.81 -10.35
N ARG A 83 -10.35 -12.49 -10.95
CA ARG A 83 -9.24 -13.10 -10.22
C ARG A 83 -8.24 -12.05 -9.75
N VAL A 84 -7.51 -12.36 -8.68
CA VAL A 84 -6.41 -11.54 -8.17
C VAL A 84 -5.12 -12.36 -8.21
N GLN A 85 -4.01 -11.76 -8.64
CA GLN A 85 -2.70 -12.41 -8.72
C GLN A 85 -1.66 -11.63 -7.92
N SER A 86 -0.78 -12.35 -7.22
CA SER A 86 0.33 -11.74 -6.50
C SER A 86 1.55 -11.61 -7.40
N ILE A 87 2.17 -10.44 -7.39
CA ILE A 87 3.38 -10.12 -8.16
C ILE A 87 4.58 -10.08 -7.26
N ASN A 88 5.70 -10.66 -7.71
CA ASN A 88 6.96 -10.59 -6.99
C ASN A 88 7.55 -9.16 -7.10
N PRO A 89 7.69 -8.43 -5.97
CA PRO A 89 8.25 -7.07 -5.97
C PRO A 89 9.69 -7.00 -6.47
N ALA A 90 10.45 -8.11 -6.46
CA ALA A 90 11.81 -8.15 -6.98
C ALA A 90 11.90 -7.81 -8.48
N PHE A 91 10.80 -7.98 -9.23
CA PHE A 91 10.72 -7.59 -10.64
C PHE A 91 10.25 -6.14 -10.86
N VAL A 92 9.93 -5.41 -9.79
CA VAL A 92 9.43 -4.04 -9.87
C VAL A 92 10.60 -3.05 -9.74
N PRO A 93 11.00 -2.35 -10.82
CA PRO A 93 12.15 -1.46 -10.79
C PRO A 93 11.78 -0.09 -10.23
N VAL A 94 11.44 -0.04 -8.93
CA VAL A 94 10.95 1.15 -8.19
C VAL A 94 11.74 2.42 -8.50
N ARG A 95 13.08 2.37 -8.47
CA ARG A 95 13.94 3.53 -8.74
C ARG A 95 13.83 4.04 -10.18
N LEU A 96 13.68 3.14 -11.15
CA LEU A 96 13.49 3.52 -12.54
C LEU A 96 12.14 4.19 -12.70
N MET A 97 11.08 3.60 -12.12
CA MET A 97 9.73 4.15 -12.20
C MET A 97 9.62 5.56 -11.65
N LEU A 98 10.30 5.85 -10.53
CA LEU A 98 10.39 7.20 -9.97
C LEU A 98 10.95 8.23 -10.97
N GLY A 99 11.98 7.87 -11.73
CA GLY A 99 12.59 8.77 -12.72
C GLY A 99 11.77 8.97 -14.00
N VAL A 100 10.71 8.16 -14.21
CA VAL A 100 9.87 8.21 -15.42
C VAL A 100 8.37 8.20 -15.11
N ALA A 101 7.96 8.57 -13.89
CA ALA A 101 6.56 8.48 -13.44
C ALA A 101 5.59 9.16 -14.42
N ASP A 102 5.92 10.37 -14.90
CA ASP A 102 5.14 11.11 -15.90
C ASP A 102 4.95 10.35 -17.21
N LYS A 103 5.95 9.54 -17.63
CA LYS A 103 5.90 8.75 -18.87
C LYS A 103 5.16 7.43 -18.69
N LEU A 104 5.05 6.93 -17.46
CA LEU A 104 4.25 5.74 -17.14
C LEU A 104 2.74 6.02 -17.16
N ASN A 105 2.35 7.30 -17.23
CA ASN A 105 0.97 7.74 -17.39
C ASN A 105 0.44 7.54 -18.84
N ASN A 106 0.55 6.32 -19.37
CA ASN A 106 0.07 5.97 -20.71
C ASN A 106 -0.73 4.65 -20.69
N PRO A 107 -1.98 4.63 -21.18
CA PRO A 107 -2.82 3.42 -21.17
C PRO A 107 -2.22 2.25 -21.97
N VAL A 108 -1.37 2.52 -22.96
CA VAL A 108 -0.65 1.49 -23.72
C VAL A 108 0.34 0.75 -22.82
N VAL A 109 1.06 1.47 -21.96
CA VAL A 109 2.01 0.90 -21.00
C VAL A 109 1.29 0.04 -19.98
N ALA A 110 0.16 0.51 -19.44
CA ALA A 110 -0.68 -0.26 -18.53
C ALA A 110 -1.22 -1.56 -19.17
N LYS A 111 -1.65 -1.49 -20.44
CA LYS A 111 -2.11 -2.67 -21.19
C LYS A 111 -0.97 -3.67 -21.42
N LEU A 112 0.21 -3.20 -21.80
CA LEU A 112 1.39 -4.05 -21.98
C LEU A 112 1.81 -4.70 -20.66
N PHE A 113 1.81 -3.95 -19.56
CA PHE A 113 2.06 -4.50 -18.23
C PHE A 113 1.10 -5.64 -17.91
N ARG A 114 -0.21 -5.48 -18.13
CA ARG A 114 -1.21 -6.55 -17.91
C ARG A 114 -0.96 -7.80 -18.75
N ILE A 115 -0.40 -7.67 -19.96
CA ILE A 115 -0.03 -8.81 -20.81
C ILE A 115 1.19 -9.55 -20.23
N LEU A 116 2.18 -8.81 -19.73
CA LEU A 116 3.42 -9.38 -19.18
C LEU A 116 3.28 -9.85 -17.72
N MET A 117 2.27 -9.35 -17.01
CA MET A 117 1.99 -9.59 -15.59
C MET A 117 2.09 -11.08 -15.19
N PRO A 118 1.53 -12.07 -15.94
CA PRO A 118 1.62 -13.48 -15.57
C PRO A 118 3.04 -14.02 -15.36
N LEU A 119 4.03 -13.46 -16.06
CA LEU A 119 5.43 -13.87 -15.96
C LEU A 119 6.11 -13.44 -14.66
N MET A 120 5.54 -12.47 -13.95
CA MET A 120 6.07 -11.92 -12.70
C MET A 120 5.30 -12.42 -11.47
N THR A 121 4.33 -13.32 -11.68
CA THR A 121 3.47 -13.82 -10.61
C THR A 121 4.22 -14.75 -9.67
N THR A 122 3.74 -14.81 -8.43
CA THR A 122 4.30 -15.71 -7.42
C THR A 122 3.23 -16.16 -6.45
N SER A 123 3.33 -17.40 -5.98
CA SER A 123 2.54 -17.94 -4.87
C SER A 123 3.23 -17.77 -3.52
N GLU A 124 4.53 -17.45 -3.51
CA GLU A 124 5.33 -17.31 -2.30
C GLU A 124 5.12 -15.94 -1.64
N PRO A 125 5.19 -15.86 -0.30
CA PRO A 125 5.31 -14.59 0.40
C PRO A 125 6.55 -13.81 -0.09
N ARG A 126 6.43 -12.47 -0.13
CA ARG A 126 7.52 -11.56 -0.58
C ARG A 126 7.76 -10.40 0.37
N ALA A 127 7.15 -10.49 1.54
CA ALA A 127 7.28 -9.57 2.63
C ALA A 127 6.93 -10.29 3.93
N ARG A 128 7.21 -9.63 5.04
CA ARG A 128 6.92 -10.12 6.40
C ARG A 128 6.30 -9.01 7.23
N LEU A 129 5.56 -9.37 8.26
CA LEU A 129 4.98 -8.42 9.21
C LEU A 129 5.83 -8.36 10.49
N ARG A 130 6.18 -7.16 10.93
CA ARG A 130 6.93 -6.92 12.17
C ARG A 130 6.39 -5.71 12.89
N MET A 131 6.59 -5.66 14.21
CA MET A 131 6.42 -4.42 14.95
C MET A 131 7.63 -3.53 14.64
N VAL A 132 7.37 -2.34 14.09
CA VAL A 132 8.40 -1.35 13.73
C VAL A 132 7.99 -0.02 14.36
N GLU A 133 8.96 0.71 14.91
CA GLU A 133 8.72 2.08 15.36
C GLU A 133 8.83 3.03 14.17
N TYR A 134 7.76 3.79 13.94
CA TYR A 134 7.70 4.82 12.92
C TYR A 134 6.95 6.02 13.48
N ARG A 135 7.55 7.21 13.35
CA ARG A 135 7.03 8.47 13.93
C ARG A 135 6.69 8.34 15.42
N GLY A 136 7.59 7.70 16.18
CA GLY A 136 7.52 7.62 17.64
C GLY A 136 6.54 6.59 18.21
N VAL A 137 5.93 5.74 17.40
CA VAL A 137 5.05 4.65 17.89
C VAL A 137 5.39 3.33 17.21
N SER A 138 5.44 2.26 18.01
CA SER A 138 5.56 0.90 17.52
C SER A 138 4.22 0.38 17.02
N SER A 139 4.15 0.05 15.73
CA SER A 139 2.96 -0.49 15.07
C SER A 139 3.36 -1.62 14.12
N ALA A 140 2.41 -2.47 13.75
CA ALA A 140 2.68 -3.48 12.73
C ALA A 140 2.99 -2.79 11.38
N ALA A 141 4.05 -3.26 10.75
CA ALA A 141 4.50 -2.80 9.46
C ALA A 141 4.80 -4.00 8.57
N MET A 142 4.54 -3.86 7.26
CA MET A 142 5.02 -4.82 6.29
C MET A 142 6.43 -4.43 5.82
N VAL A 143 7.36 -5.37 5.89
CA VAL A 143 8.76 -5.23 5.48
C VAL A 143 8.97 -6.07 4.23
N TYR A 144 9.32 -5.44 3.12
CA TYR A 144 9.55 -6.13 1.85
C TYR A 144 10.86 -6.91 1.89
N ASP A 145 10.88 -8.11 1.30
CA ASP A 145 12.10 -8.92 1.29
C ASP A 145 13.12 -8.42 0.25
N ALA A 146 12.65 -7.87 -0.87
CA ALA A 146 13.47 -7.51 -2.03
C ALA A 146 13.55 -6.00 -2.31
N LEU A 147 12.80 -5.18 -1.57
CA LEU A 147 12.76 -3.73 -1.75
C LEU A 147 13.05 -3.04 -0.40
N PRO A 148 13.74 -1.88 -0.38
CA PRO A 148 14.02 -1.15 0.85
C PRO A 148 12.79 -0.32 1.26
N ILE A 149 11.66 -1.01 1.46
CA ILE A 149 10.35 -0.44 1.76
C ILE A 149 9.83 -1.01 3.08
N HIS A 150 9.38 -0.12 3.96
CA HIS A 150 8.54 -0.46 5.10
C HIS A 150 7.17 0.22 4.93
N ASP A 151 6.10 -0.54 5.15
CA ASP A 151 4.72 -0.05 5.16
C ASP A 151 4.20 -0.05 6.61
N PRO A 152 4.51 0.97 7.44
CA PRO A 152 3.94 1.10 8.78
C PRO A 152 2.44 1.44 8.71
N PHE A 153 1.62 0.65 9.41
CA PHE A 153 0.17 0.80 9.42
C PHE A 153 -0.34 1.44 10.69
N ARG A 154 -1.46 2.15 10.57
CA ARG A 154 -2.26 2.65 11.68
C ARG A 154 -3.72 2.28 11.52
N LYS A 155 -4.38 2.01 12.64
CA LYS A 155 -5.78 1.57 12.65
C LYS A 155 -6.70 2.78 12.60
N VAL A 156 -7.51 2.87 11.56
CA VAL A 156 -8.58 3.88 11.43
C VAL A 156 -9.85 3.33 12.09
N ASP A 157 -10.22 2.12 11.71
CA ASP A 157 -11.28 1.29 12.31
C ASP A 157 -10.93 -0.20 12.13
N ASP A 158 -11.87 -1.12 12.38
CA ASP A 158 -11.62 -2.57 12.30
C ASP A 158 -11.35 -3.08 10.87
N ASP A 159 -11.79 -2.33 9.86
CA ASP A 159 -11.74 -2.70 8.44
C ASP A 159 -10.99 -1.68 7.58
N THR A 160 -10.37 -0.66 8.20
CA THR A 160 -9.65 0.41 7.50
C THR A 160 -8.32 0.70 8.18
N LEU A 161 -7.25 0.70 7.38
CA LEU A 161 -5.90 1.06 7.80
C LEU A 161 -5.38 2.22 6.96
N LEU A 162 -4.63 3.11 7.60
CA LEU A 162 -3.84 4.12 6.92
C LEU A 162 -2.36 3.72 6.95
N CYS A 163 -1.68 3.87 5.82
CA CYS A 163 -0.26 3.56 5.69
C CYS A 163 0.52 4.78 5.20
N ALA A 164 1.74 4.94 5.72
CA ALA A 164 2.74 5.87 5.22
C ALA A 164 3.98 5.09 4.78
N MET A 165 4.01 4.67 3.50
CA MET A 165 5.10 3.89 2.91
C MET A 165 6.43 4.65 2.99
N ASP A 166 7.35 4.09 3.75
CA ASP A 166 8.73 4.56 3.84
C ASP A 166 9.60 3.78 2.84
N LEU A 167 9.98 4.47 1.76
CA LEU A 167 10.94 3.95 0.78
C LEU A 167 12.27 4.69 0.95
N ARG A 168 13.35 3.93 1.17
CA ARG A 168 14.70 4.50 1.27
C ARG A 168 15.05 5.35 0.04
N GLY A 169 15.38 6.62 0.29
CA GLY A 169 15.81 7.58 -0.73
C GLY A 169 14.68 8.40 -1.35
N MET A 170 13.48 8.32 -0.79
CA MET A 170 12.37 9.23 -1.06
C MET A 170 12.28 10.29 0.03
N ASP A 171 11.99 11.54 -0.34
CA ASP A 171 11.95 12.66 0.60
C ASP A 171 10.70 12.66 1.49
N ALA A 172 9.61 12.07 1.00
CA ALA A 172 8.30 12.05 1.64
C ALA A 172 7.64 10.67 1.47
N PRO A 173 6.92 10.13 2.47
CA PRO A 173 6.27 8.85 2.33
C PRO A 173 5.16 8.88 1.28
N PHE A 174 4.92 7.76 0.61
CA PHE A 174 3.71 7.55 -0.18
C PHE A 174 2.59 7.06 0.75
N VAL A 175 1.46 7.75 0.75
CA VAL A 175 0.35 7.44 1.65
C VAL A 175 -0.77 6.70 0.93
N PHE A 176 -1.29 5.65 1.56
CA PHE A 176 -2.40 4.89 1.01
C PHE A 176 -3.29 4.32 2.10
N VAL A 177 -4.56 4.09 1.75
CA VAL A 177 -5.54 3.42 2.58
C VAL A 177 -5.67 1.96 2.17
N LEU A 178 -5.86 1.08 3.15
CA LEU A 178 -6.26 -0.29 2.96
C LEU A 178 -7.64 -0.51 3.57
N ARG A 179 -8.56 -1.09 2.80
CA ARG A 179 -9.89 -1.49 3.28
C ARG A 179 -10.05 -2.99 3.19
N ARG A 180 -10.56 -3.62 4.25
CA ARG A 180 -10.74 -5.06 4.29
C ARG A 180 -11.68 -5.49 3.15
N ASP A 181 -11.25 -6.50 2.41
CA ASP A 181 -12.06 -7.06 1.33
C ASP A 181 -13.13 -7.97 1.94
N ALA A 182 -14.39 -7.72 1.61
CA ALA A 182 -15.47 -8.64 1.97
C ALA A 182 -15.27 -9.91 1.13
N ALA A 183 -15.03 -11.04 1.80
CA ALA A 183 -14.81 -12.34 1.17
C ALA A 183 -15.99 -12.79 0.30
#